data_AF-A0A1B6H6Y6-F1
#
_entry.id   AF-A0A1B6H6Y6-F1
#
_cell.length_a   1.000
_cell.length_b   1.000
_cell.length_c   1.000
_cell.angle_alpha   90.00
_cell.angle_beta   90.00
_cell.angle_gamma   90.00
#
_symmetry.space_group_name_H-M   'P 1'
#
loop_
_entity.id
_entity.type
_entity.pdbx_description
1 polymer ?
#
loop_
_entity_poly.entity_id
_entity_poly.type
_entity_poly.pdbx_seq_one_letter_code
_entity_poly.pdbx_strand_id
1 'polypeptide(L)'
;CDTDNFTTSHFQRIPFKHAKNNMHYSQNASSILLKMIHYINANSFIHKVFKIFKPLFQSAVFNMTQLHSNLEPLFQAIPKEIVPQEYGGKAMSLAEMNELNLKKLEEYRQYFKDQQVIVVDEKKRITKMPSHKVNH
;
A
#
# COMPACT_ATOMS: atom_id res chain seq x y z
N CYS A 1 2.91 -7.42 0.37
CA CYS A 1 2.16 -7.84 -0.82
C CYS A 1 2.66 -9.21 -1.23
N ASP A 2 1.80 -10.22 -1.23
CA ASP A 2 2.17 -11.52 -1.79
C ASP A 2 2.03 -11.47 -3.32
N THR A 3 3.06 -11.92 -4.01
CA THR A 3 3.11 -11.96 -5.48
C THR A 3 3.11 -13.37 -6.04
N ASP A 4 2.93 -14.37 -5.18
CA ASP A 4 2.69 -15.72 -5.63
C ASP A 4 1.44 -15.76 -6.52
N ASN A 5 1.50 -16.53 -7.61
CA ASN A 5 0.46 -16.59 -8.65
C ASN A 5 0.19 -15.27 -9.42
N PHE A 6 0.99 -14.21 -9.26
CA PHE A 6 0.92 -13.06 -10.15
C PHE A 6 1.57 -13.39 -11.50
N THR A 7 0.74 -13.45 -12.55
CA THR A 7 1.16 -13.88 -13.89
C THR A 7 1.03 -12.74 -14.90
N THR A 8 1.55 -12.97 -16.11
CA THR A 8 1.42 -12.03 -17.23
C THR A 8 -0.04 -11.71 -17.56
N SER A 9 -0.97 -12.66 -17.43
CA SER A 9 -2.40 -12.41 -17.70
C SER A 9 -3.01 -11.46 -16.68
N HIS A 10 -2.62 -11.56 -15.40
CA HIS A 10 -2.98 -10.58 -14.37
C HIS A 10 -2.42 -9.19 -14.70
N PHE A 11 -1.16 -9.13 -15.13
CA PHE A 11 -0.49 -7.88 -15.49
C PHE A 11 -1.15 -7.18 -16.70
N GLN A 12 -1.44 -7.92 -17.78
CA GLN A 12 -2.01 -7.37 -19.01
C GLN A 12 -3.44 -6.84 -18.84
N ARG A 13 -4.16 -7.31 -17.81
CA ARG A 13 -5.52 -6.83 -17.48
C ARG A 13 -5.53 -5.45 -16.86
N ILE A 14 -4.39 -4.89 -16.47
CA ILE A 14 -4.28 -3.56 -15.86
C ILE A 14 -3.85 -2.56 -16.93
N PRO A 15 -4.74 -1.66 -17.41
CA PRO A 15 -4.36 -0.66 -18.39
C PRO A 15 -3.31 0.29 -17.84
N PHE A 16 -2.31 0.65 -18.67
CA PHE A 16 -1.20 1.50 -18.26
C PHE A 16 -1.65 2.85 -17.66
N LYS A 17 -2.72 3.44 -18.19
CA LYS A 17 -3.31 4.68 -17.66
C LYS A 17 -3.76 4.53 -16.20
N HIS A 18 -4.40 3.41 -15.86
CA HIS A 18 -4.81 3.14 -14.48
C HIS A 18 -3.60 2.88 -13.58
N ALA A 19 -2.61 2.11 -14.05
CA ALA A 19 -1.37 1.89 -13.30
C ALA A 19 -0.64 3.20 -12.98
N LYS A 20 -0.48 4.07 -13.99
CA LYS A 20 0.15 5.40 -13.84
C LYS A 20 -0.61 6.28 -12.84
N ASN A 21 -1.93 6.36 -12.96
CA ASN A 21 -2.75 7.19 -12.07
C ASN A 21 -2.74 6.66 -10.63
N ASN A 22 -2.87 5.34 -10.44
CA ASN A 22 -2.81 4.71 -9.12
C ASN A 22 -1.45 4.92 -8.46
N MET A 23 -0.35 4.77 -9.20
CA MET A 23 0.98 5.09 -8.69
C MET A 23 1.05 6.56 -8.28
N HIS A 24 0.64 7.50 -9.15
CA HIS A 24 0.67 8.91 -8.80
C HIS A 24 -0.09 9.22 -7.50
N TYR A 25 -1.33 8.73 -7.36
CA TYR A 25 -2.14 8.91 -6.16
C TYR A 25 -1.47 8.32 -4.91
N SER A 26 -0.98 7.08 -4.99
CA SER A 26 -0.46 6.34 -3.84
C SER A 26 0.74 7.01 -3.16
N GLN A 27 1.58 7.72 -3.91
CA GLN A 27 2.78 8.39 -3.40
C GLN A 27 2.64 9.91 -3.19
N ASN A 28 1.66 10.57 -3.82
CA ASN A 28 1.51 12.03 -3.71
C ASN A 28 0.27 12.47 -2.92
N ALA A 29 -0.75 11.62 -2.81
CA ALA A 29 -2.04 11.99 -2.24
C ALA A 29 -2.44 11.10 -1.05
N SER A 30 -1.70 10.01 -0.79
CA SER A 30 -1.92 9.17 0.38
C SER A 30 -1.53 9.94 1.66
N SER A 31 -2.43 9.95 2.64
CA SER A 31 -2.15 10.44 4.00
C SER A 31 -1.40 9.42 4.86
N ILE A 32 -1.05 8.25 4.29
CA ILE A 32 -0.34 7.18 5.01
C ILE A 32 1.15 7.50 5.04
N LEU A 33 1.72 7.50 6.25
CA LEU A 33 3.18 7.57 6.45
C LEU A 33 3.80 6.20 6.15
N LEU A 34 4.30 6.06 4.93
CA LEU A 34 4.94 4.84 4.48
C LEU A 34 6.31 4.65 5.13
N LYS A 35 6.51 3.50 5.79
CA LYS A 35 7.82 3.11 6.34
C LYS A 35 8.59 2.20 5.39
N MET A 36 7.98 1.09 4.98
CA MET A 36 8.57 0.04 4.13
C MET A 36 7.49 -0.65 3.31
N ILE A 37 7.83 -1.14 2.11
CA ILE A 37 6.95 -1.99 1.29
C ILE A 37 7.66 -3.31 1.03
N HIS A 38 7.04 -4.42 1.44
CA HIS A 38 7.57 -5.76 1.21
C HIS A 38 6.72 -6.49 0.17
N TYR A 39 7.34 -6.91 -0.93
CA TYR A 39 6.77 -7.89 -1.86
C TYR A 39 7.42 -9.24 -1.58
N ILE A 40 6.62 -10.26 -1.31
CA ILE A 40 7.07 -11.62 -1.01
C ILE A 40 6.74 -12.56 -2.17
N ASN A 41 7.44 -13.69 -2.26
CA ASN A 41 7.35 -14.65 -3.37
C ASN A 41 7.65 -14.00 -4.73
N ALA A 42 8.53 -12.98 -4.74
CA ALA A 42 8.86 -12.23 -5.93
C ALA A 42 9.69 -13.08 -6.90
N ASN A 43 9.04 -13.54 -7.97
CA ASN A 43 9.69 -14.27 -9.06
C ASN A 43 10.34 -13.31 -10.10
N SER A 44 11.08 -13.88 -11.07
CA SER A 44 11.79 -13.10 -12.09
C SER A 44 10.87 -12.18 -12.93
N PHE A 45 9.60 -12.52 -13.09
CA PHE A 45 8.61 -11.69 -13.77
C PHE A 45 8.29 -10.43 -12.97
N ILE A 46 8.08 -10.53 -11.66
CA ILE A 46 7.86 -9.38 -10.76
C ILE A 46 9.02 -8.39 -10.83
N HIS A 47 10.27 -8.87 -10.82
CA HIS A 47 11.45 -8.01 -10.97
C HIS A 47 11.44 -7.25 -12.30
N LYS A 48 11.00 -7.88 -13.40
CA LYS A 48 10.89 -7.22 -14.71
C LYS A 48 9.80 -6.14 -14.70
N VAL A 49 8.63 -6.44 -14.11
CA VAL A 49 7.56 -5.45 -13.93
C VAL A 49 8.07 -4.24 -13.16
N PHE A 50 8.75 -4.44 -12.03
CA PHE A 50 9.32 -3.33 -11.25
C PHE A 50 10.33 -2.49 -12.03
N LYS A 51 11.15 -3.11 -12.88
CA LYS A 51 12.07 -2.38 -13.77
C LYS A 51 11.32 -1.51 -14.78
N ILE A 52 10.23 -2.01 -15.37
CA ILE A 52 9.39 -1.26 -16.32
C ILE A 52 8.73 -0.05 -15.65
N PHE A 53 8.19 -0.24 -14.45
CA PHE A 53 7.49 0.82 -13.71
C PHE A 53 8.41 1.73 -12.88
N LYS A 54 9.71 1.42 -12.80
CA LYS A 54 10.70 2.23 -12.06
C LYS A 54 10.59 3.75 -12.31
N PRO A 55 10.44 4.24 -13.56
CA PRO A 55 10.34 5.68 -13.82
C PRO A 55 9.10 6.37 -13.23
N LEU A 56 8.08 5.59 -12.85
CA LEU A 56 6.84 6.11 -12.27
C LEU A 56 6.90 6.21 -10.73
N PHE A 57 7.89 5.57 -10.10
CA PHE A 57 8.10 5.67 -8.66
C PHE A 57 8.87 6.94 -8.30
N GLN A 58 8.49 7.58 -7.20
CA GLN A 58 9.38 8.50 -6.52
C GLN A 58 10.55 7.73 -5.90
N SER A 59 11.74 8.35 -5.90
CA SER A 59 12.96 7.73 -5.36
C SER A 59 12.79 7.26 -3.92
N ALA A 60 12.11 8.04 -3.06
CA ALA A 60 11.86 7.67 -1.67
C ALA A 60 11.04 6.37 -1.56
N VAL A 61 9.94 6.26 -2.32
CA VAL A 61 9.06 5.08 -2.32
C VAL A 61 9.76 3.87 -2.93
N PHE A 62 10.52 4.06 -4.00
CA PHE A 62 11.31 2.99 -4.61
C PHE A 62 12.35 2.44 -3.62
N ASN A 63 13.03 3.31 -2.88
CA ASN A 63 14.03 2.91 -1.89
C ASN A 63 13.43 2.18 -0.67
N MET A 64 12.18 2.45 -0.31
CA MET A 64 11.44 1.72 0.73
C MET A 64 10.93 0.36 0.25
N THR A 65 10.99 0.07 -1.05
CA THR A 65 10.45 -1.16 -1.63
C THR A 65 11.49 -2.27 -1.62
N GLN A 66 11.13 -3.40 -1.00
CA GLN A 66 11.93 -4.61 -0.98
C GLN A 66 11.21 -5.76 -1.68
N LEU A 67 11.92 -6.43 -2.58
CA LEU A 67 11.44 -7.62 -3.28
C LEU A 67 12.12 -8.85 -2.69
N HIS A 68 11.33 -9.76 -2.13
CA HIS A 68 11.78 -10.96 -1.42
C HIS A 68 11.39 -12.20 -2.23
N SER A 69 12.38 -12.91 -2.78
CA SER A 69 12.14 -14.21 -3.45
C SER A 69 12.01 -15.37 -2.46
N ASN A 70 12.54 -15.22 -1.25
CA ASN A 70 12.33 -16.12 -0.11
C ASN A 70 12.04 -15.27 1.14
N LEU A 71 11.53 -15.90 2.21
CA LEU A 71 11.01 -15.19 3.38
C LEU A 71 12.08 -14.92 4.46
N GLU A 72 13.31 -15.40 4.31
CA GLU A 72 14.34 -15.18 5.33
C GLU A 72 14.71 -13.68 5.52
N PRO A 73 14.94 -12.88 4.46
CA PRO A 73 15.22 -11.45 4.61
C PRO A 73 14.02 -10.66 5.14
N LEU A 74 12.80 -11.15 4.94
CA LEU A 74 11.61 -10.52 5.50
C LEU A 74 11.70 -10.48 7.03
N PHE A 75 12.16 -11.57 7.66
CA PHE A 75 12.27 -11.67 9.11
C PHE A 75 13.42 -10.88 9.72
N GLN A 76 14.34 -10.35 8.90
CA GLN A 76 15.32 -9.36 9.34
C GLN A 76 14.68 -7.96 9.47
N ALA A 77 13.60 -7.70 8.72
CA ALA A 77 12.91 -6.43 8.71
C ALA A 77 11.70 -6.39 9.67
N ILE A 78 11.01 -7.52 9.87
CA ILE A 78 9.82 -7.61 10.72
C ILE A 78 9.82 -8.84 11.65
N PRO A 79 9.29 -8.73 12.89
CA PRO A 79 9.20 -9.87 13.82
C PRO A 79 8.30 -10.99 13.30
N LYS A 80 8.61 -12.24 13.65
CA LYS A 80 7.80 -13.42 13.25
C LYS A 80 6.41 -13.41 13.89
N GLU A 81 6.28 -12.79 15.06
CA GLU A 81 5.07 -12.73 15.88
C GLU A 81 3.90 -12.02 15.17
N ILE A 82 4.20 -11.15 14.20
CA ILE A 82 3.19 -10.39 13.46
C ILE A 82 2.96 -10.92 12.03
N VAL A 83 3.73 -11.93 11.61
CA VAL A 83 3.65 -12.50 10.27
C VAL A 83 2.71 -13.73 10.29
N PRO A 84 1.79 -13.86 9.33
CA PRO A 84 0.92 -15.03 9.20
C PRO A 84 1.67 -16.38 9.14
N GLN A 85 1.00 -17.45 9.55
CA GLN A 85 1.56 -18.82 9.59
C GLN A 85 1.97 -19.32 8.20
N GLU A 86 1.19 -18.98 7.17
CA GLU A 86 1.42 -19.37 5.78
C GLU A 86 2.73 -18.80 5.22
N TYR A 87 3.25 -17.73 5.82
CA TYR A 87 4.54 -17.15 5.49
C TYR A 87 5.62 -17.52 6.52
N GLY A 88 5.44 -18.56 7.33
CA GLY A 88 6.42 -19.02 8.31
C GLY A 88 6.54 -18.16 9.57
N GLY A 89 5.55 -17.31 9.84
CA GLY A 89 5.43 -16.53 11.07
C GLY A 89 4.66 -17.25 12.18
N LYS A 90 4.29 -16.51 13.23
CA LYS A 90 3.57 -17.01 14.41
C LYS A 90 2.24 -16.29 14.66
N ALA A 91 1.82 -15.37 13.79
CA ALA A 91 0.52 -14.72 13.92
C ALA A 91 -0.63 -15.69 13.60
N MET A 92 -1.85 -15.19 13.63
CA MET A 92 -3.02 -15.91 13.10
C MET A 92 -2.85 -16.25 11.60
N SER A 93 -3.56 -17.25 11.13
CA SER A 93 -3.61 -17.64 9.73
C SER A 93 -4.21 -16.53 8.85
N LEU A 94 -3.92 -16.56 7.56
CA LEU A 94 -4.54 -15.63 6.60
C LEU A 94 -6.07 -15.76 6.58
N ALA A 95 -6.59 -16.98 6.74
CA ALA A 95 -8.02 -17.24 6.80
C ALA A 95 -8.67 -16.54 8.00
N GLU A 96 -8.10 -16.68 9.19
CA GLU A 96 -8.57 -16.02 10.41
C GLU A 96 -8.45 -14.51 10.31
N MET A 97 -7.32 -13.98 9.81
CA MET A 97 -7.16 -12.54 9.56
C MET A 97 -8.23 -11.99 8.63
N ASN A 98 -8.52 -12.72 7.55
CA ASN A 98 -9.54 -12.33 6.59
C ASN A 98 -10.93 -12.32 7.23
N GLU A 99 -11.28 -13.33 8.02
CA GLU A 99 -12.57 -13.36 8.73
C GLU A 99 -12.71 -12.18 9.70
N LEU A 100 -11.67 -11.87 10.47
CA LEU A 100 -11.66 -10.72 11.38
C LEU A 100 -11.78 -9.40 10.63
N ASN A 101 -11.11 -9.26 9.49
CA ASN A 101 -11.22 -8.07 8.66
C ASN A 101 -12.62 -7.92 8.06
N LEU A 102 -13.24 -9.01 7.59
CA LEU A 102 -14.61 -9.00 7.09
C LEU A 102 -15.60 -8.59 8.19
N LYS A 103 -15.45 -9.13 9.42
CA LYS A 103 -16.25 -8.73 10.57
C LYS A 103 -16.10 -7.25 10.90
N LYS A 104 -14.88 -6.72 10.91
CA LYS A 104 -14.64 -5.27 11.09
C LYS A 104 -15.28 -4.44 9.98
N LEU A 105 -15.15 -4.86 8.71
CA LEU A 105 -15.79 -4.15 7.60
C LEU A 105 -17.32 -4.09 7.78
N GLU A 106 -17.92 -5.16 8.30
CA GLU A 106 -19.34 -5.20 8.62
C GLU A 106 -19.70 -4.26 9.78
N GLU A 107 -18.92 -4.26 10.86
CA GLU A 107 -19.09 -3.35 12.00
C GLU A 107 -19.04 -1.87 11.57
N TYR A 108 -18.12 -1.53 10.66
CA TYR A 108 -17.97 -0.18 10.11
C TYR A 108 -18.89 0.10 8.91
N ARG A 109 -19.81 -0.80 8.54
CA ARG A 109 -20.68 -0.63 7.37
C ARG A 109 -21.40 0.71 7.36
N GLN A 110 -21.97 1.12 8.49
CA GLN A 110 -22.71 2.38 8.57
C GLN A 110 -21.77 3.58 8.40
N TYR A 111 -20.63 3.57 9.09
CA TYR A 111 -19.59 4.59 8.92
C TYR A 111 -19.20 4.76 7.44
N PHE A 112 -18.97 3.67 6.71
CA PHE A 112 -18.62 3.75 5.29
C PHE A 112 -19.76 4.26 4.39
N LYS A 113 -21.03 3.97 4.72
CA LYS A 113 -22.18 4.56 4.02
C LYS A 113 -22.24 6.07 4.24
N ASP A 114 -22.04 6.50 5.48
CA ASP A 114 -22.11 7.92 5.84
C ASP A 114 -20.96 8.73 5.22
N GLN A 115 -19.80 8.12 4.98
CA GLN A 115 -18.69 8.77 4.26
C GLN A 115 -19.08 9.22 2.85
N GLN A 116 -20.05 8.59 2.18
CA GLN A 116 -20.47 9.00 0.83
C GLN A 116 -21.17 10.37 0.81
N VAL A 117 -21.74 10.79 1.93
CA VAL A 117 -22.46 12.07 2.06
C VAL A 117 -21.62 13.16 2.72
N ILE A 118 -20.44 12.81 3.25
CA ILE A 118 -19.50 13.78 3.84
C ILE A 118 -18.77 14.49 2.70
N VAL A 119 -19.28 15.65 2.32
CA VAL A 119 -18.66 16.56 1.36
C VAL A 119 -17.93 17.67 2.11
N VAL A 120 -16.71 17.99 1.70
CA VAL A 120 -15.97 19.13 2.22
C VAL A 120 -16.71 20.41 1.82
N ASP A 121 -17.13 21.20 2.80
CA ASP A 121 -17.62 22.55 2.58
C ASP A 121 -16.43 23.46 2.24
N GLU A 122 -16.11 23.57 0.94
CA GLU A 122 -14.98 24.36 0.43
C GLU A 122 -15.06 25.84 0.86
N LYS A 123 -16.23 26.37 1.23
CA LYS A 123 -16.36 27.74 1.75
C LYS A 123 -15.69 27.93 3.11
N LYS A 124 -15.55 26.86 3.89
CA LYS A 124 -14.88 26.85 5.20
C LYS A 124 -13.39 26.54 5.10
N ARG A 125 -12.87 26.28 3.89
CA ARG A 125 -11.46 26.01 3.67
C ARG A 125 -10.65 27.29 3.83
N ILE A 126 -9.80 27.34 4.86
CA ILE A 126 -8.90 28.47 5.10
C ILE A 126 -7.82 28.47 4.00
N THR A 127 -7.97 29.34 3.00
CA THR A 127 -7.07 29.45 1.85
C THR A 127 -5.83 30.32 2.09
N LYS A 128 -5.76 31.01 3.23
CA LYS A 128 -4.61 31.84 3.61
C LYS A 128 -4.00 31.32 4.90
N MET A 129 -2.82 30.69 4.82
CA MET A 129 -1.95 30.59 5.98
C MET A 129 -1.55 32.03 6.37
N PRO A 130 -1.71 32.45 7.65
CA PRO A 130 -1.17 33.72 8.08
C PRO A 130 0.35 33.68 7.89
N SER A 131 0.90 34.65 7.15
CA SER A 131 2.33 34.81 7.00
C SER A 131 2.95 34.94 8.38
N HIS A 132 3.78 33.97 8.76
CA HIS A 132 4.63 34.10 9.93
C HIS A 132 5.64 35.21 9.60
N LYS A 133 5.37 36.43 10.07
CA LYS A 133 6.37 37.50 10.07
C LYS A 133 7.43 37.08 11.09
N VAL A 134 8.52 36.51 10.59
CA VAL A 134 9.77 36.43 11.34
C VAL A 134 10.26 37.87 11.45
N ASN A 135 10.15 38.45 12.64
CA ASN A 135 10.78 39.74 12.92
C ASN A 135 12.30 39.52 12.95
N HIS A 136 13.00 40.31 12.13
CA HIS A 136 14.46 40.42 12.11
C HIS A 136 15.01 40.99 13.43
#